data_AF-T1AHG6-F1
#
_entry.id   AF-T1AHG6-F1
#
_cell.length_a   1.000
_cell.length_b   1.000
_cell.length_c   1.000
_cell.angle_alpha   90.00
_cell.angle_beta   90.00
_cell.angle_gamma   90.00
#
_symmetry.space_group_name_H-M   'P 1'
#
loop_
_entity.id
_entity.type
_entity.pdbx_description
1 polymer ?
#
loop_
_entity_poly.entity_id
_entity_poly.type
_entity_poly.pdbx_seq_one_letter_code
_entity_poly.pdbx_strand_id
1 'polypeptide(L)'
;CASAASIPTSALIRRILKLTAELLDMPRHLSQHVGGFVIADAPLSELVPVENAAMPDRTIIQWDKDDLDTMNLLKVDCLALGMLTCVQKCLTLLRQQRGQDYSMATLPSEDPATYAMIQRADTVGVFQIESRAQMAMLPRHRPENFFDLVVQVAIVRPGPIQGDMVHPYLRRRRGEEVVDYPSEELREVFERTLGVPLFQEQVMKLAMIAAGYTAGE
;
A
#
# COMPACT_ATOMS: atom_id res chain seq x y z
N CYS A 1 21.73 -8.03 15.75
CA CYS A 1 22.06 -9.20 16.59
C CYS A 1 22.19 -10.45 15.73
N ALA A 2 23.33 -10.63 15.07
CA ALA A 2 23.72 -11.91 14.49
C ALA A 2 24.55 -12.65 15.54
N SER A 3 23.89 -13.21 16.56
CA SER A 3 24.54 -14.24 17.38
C SER A 3 24.45 -15.53 16.59
N ALA A 4 25.57 -15.92 15.98
CA ALA A 4 25.76 -17.23 15.37
C ALA A 4 25.50 -18.31 16.44
N ALA A 5 24.25 -18.76 16.52
CA ALA A 5 23.94 -20.02 17.18
C ALA A 5 24.63 -21.11 16.36
N SER A 6 25.50 -21.88 17.01
CA SER A 6 26.19 -23.02 16.40
C SER A 6 25.17 -23.93 15.72
N ILE A 7 25.17 -23.92 14.38
CA ILE A 7 24.38 -24.88 13.60
C ILE A 7 24.83 -26.26 14.07
N PRO A 8 23.93 -27.11 14.61
CA PRO A 8 24.37 -28.33 15.25
C PRO A 8 25.06 -29.22 14.22
N THR A 9 26.31 -29.59 14.51
CA THR A 9 27.27 -30.22 13.59
C THR A 9 26.98 -31.70 13.33
N SER A 10 25.72 -32.14 13.45
CA SER A 10 25.39 -33.54 13.19
C SER A 10 25.44 -33.82 11.69
N ALA A 11 25.90 -35.01 11.31
CA ALA A 11 25.91 -35.44 9.91
C ALA A 11 24.50 -35.36 9.28
N LEU A 12 23.46 -35.56 10.10
CA LEU A 12 22.06 -35.40 9.71
C LEU A 12 21.75 -33.96 9.30
N ILE A 13 22.13 -32.95 10.09
CA ILE A 13 21.85 -31.55 9.78
C ILE A 13 22.59 -31.09 8.51
N ARG A 14 23.83 -31.54 8.31
CA ARG A 14 24.55 -31.27 7.05
C ARG A 14 23.84 -31.88 5.84
N ARG A 15 23.31 -33.09 5.98
CA ARG A 15 22.55 -33.78 4.92
C ARG A 15 21.22 -33.07 4.64
N ILE A 16 20.51 -32.62 5.68
CA ILE A 16 19.29 -31.83 5.54
C ILE A 16 19.59 -30.53 4.81
N LEU A 17 20.57 -29.74 5.26
CA LEU A 17 20.92 -28.46 4.62
C LEU A 17 21.31 -28.62 3.16
N LYS A 18 22.07 -29.67 2.82
CA LYS A 18 22.42 -29.97 1.42
C LYS A 18 21.18 -30.26 0.58
N LEU A 19 20.31 -31.16 1.03
CA LEU A 19 19.09 -31.50 0.30
C LEU A 19 18.11 -30.32 0.25
N THR A 20 18.02 -29.51 1.30
CA THR A 20 17.21 -28.28 1.31
C THR A 20 17.73 -27.27 0.31
N ALA A 21 19.04 -27.10 0.16
CA ALA A 21 19.61 -26.22 -0.84
C ALA A 21 19.35 -26.71 -2.28
N GLU A 22 19.36 -28.03 -2.50
CA GLU A 22 19.01 -28.64 -3.79
C GLU A 22 17.51 -28.53 -4.12
N LEU A 23 16.64 -28.39 -3.11
CA LEU A 23 15.18 -28.26 -3.26
C LEU A 23 14.68 -26.81 -3.16
N LEU A 24 15.56 -25.86 -2.84
CA LEU A 24 15.20 -24.45 -2.76
C LEU A 24 14.73 -23.99 -4.15
N ASP A 25 13.67 -23.20 -4.20
CA ASP A 25 13.07 -22.64 -5.42
C ASP A 25 12.49 -23.65 -6.43
N MET A 26 12.45 -24.95 -6.09
CA MET A 26 11.72 -25.94 -6.88
C MET A 26 10.20 -25.71 -6.77
N PRO A 27 9.46 -25.68 -7.90
CA PRO A 27 8.01 -25.48 -7.88
C PRO A 27 7.33 -26.66 -7.19
N ARG A 28 6.48 -26.35 -6.20
CA ARG A 28 5.79 -27.36 -5.38
C ARG A 28 4.39 -27.71 -5.86
N HIS A 29 3.64 -26.70 -6.28
CA HIS A 29 2.28 -26.83 -6.78
C HIS A 29 1.94 -25.61 -7.64
N LEU A 30 1.06 -25.80 -8.62
CA LEU A 30 0.39 -24.68 -9.28
C LEU A 30 -0.60 -24.10 -8.27
N SER A 31 -0.44 -22.81 -7.97
CA SER A 31 -1.35 -22.07 -7.10
C SER A 31 -2.07 -21.01 -7.90
N GLN A 32 -3.29 -20.68 -7.49
CA GLN A 32 -4.12 -19.71 -8.18
C GLN A 32 -3.81 -18.31 -7.65
N HIS A 33 -3.51 -17.38 -8.56
CA HIS A 33 -3.42 -15.97 -8.19
C HIS A 33 -4.82 -15.44 -7.85
N VAL A 34 -4.99 -14.98 -6.62
CA VAL A 34 -6.29 -14.49 -6.14
C VAL A 34 -6.60 -13.16 -6.84
N GLY A 35 -7.67 -13.15 -7.64
CA GLY A 35 -8.27 -11.92 -8.18
C GLY A 35 -7.79 -11.49 -9.58
N GLY A 36 -6.83 -12.15 -10.22
CA GLY A 36 -6.41 -11.77 -11.57
C GLY A 36 -7.32 -12.36 -12.65
N PHE A 37 -8.00 -11.52 -13.44
CA PHE A 37 -8.66 -11.92 -14.68
C PHE A 37 -7.80 -11.54 -15.87
N VAL A 38 -7.77 -12.42 -16.88
CA VAL A 38 -7.09 -12.18 -18.15
C VAL A 38 -8.15 -12.06 -19.24
N ILE A 39 -8.01 -11.05 -20.08
CA ILE A 39 -8.92 -10.76 -21.19
C ILE A 39 -8.08 -10.77 -22.47
N ALA A 40 -8.56 -11.55 -23.45
CA ALA A 40 -8.00 -11.63 -24.79
C ALA A 40 -9.11 -11.37 -25.82
N ASP A 41 -8.72 -11.02 -27.04
CA ASP A 41 -9.61 -10.80 -28.19
C ASP A 41 -10.04 -12.11 -28.87
N ALA A 42 -9.29 -13.19 -28.67
CA ALA A 42 -9.60 -14.56 -29.08
C ALA A 42 -9.80 -15.49 -27.86
N PRO A 43 -10.39 -16.69 -28.03
CA PRO A 43 -10.49 -17.68 -26.96
C PRO A 43 -9.12 -18.01 -26.35
N LEU A 44 -8.99 -17.92 -25.01
CA LEU A 44 -7.71 -18.14 -24.32
C LEU A 44 -7.09 -19.51 -24.61
N SER A 45 -7.90 -20.53 -24.87
CA SER A 45 -7.44 -21.88 -25.24
C SER A 45 -6.67 -21.94 -26.55
N GLU A 46 -6.76 -20.93 -27.42
CA GLU A 46 -5.96 -20.83 -28.64
C GLU A 46 -4.55 -20.27 -28.37
N LEU A 47 -4.37 -19.58 -27.23
CA LEU A 47 -3.12 -18.92 -26.85
C LEU A 47 -2.34 -19.71 -25.80
N VAL A 48 -3.03 -20.23 -24.78
CA VAL A 48 -2.44 -20.89 -23.61
C VAL A 48 -3.33 -22.04 -23.14
N PRO A 49 -2.75 -23.16 -22.65
CA PRO A 49 -3.54 -24.21 -22.02
C PRO A 49 -4.41 -23.66 -20.87
N VAL A 50 -5.70 -24.00 -20.92
CA VAL A 50 -6.70 -23.65 -19.91
C VAL A 50 -7.06 -24.91 -19.13
N GLU A 51 -7.05 -24.82 -17.80
CA GLU A 51 -7.49 -25.90 -16.92
C GLU A 51 -8.60 -25.43 -15.98
N ASN A 52 -9.37 -26.39 -15.46
CA ASN A 52 -10.37 -26.08 -14.45
C ASN A 52 -9.70 -25.73 -13.13
N ALA A 53 -10.15 -24.65 -12.50
CA ALA A 53 -9.70 -24.27 -11.18
C ALA A 53 -10.28 -25.22 -10.11
N ALA A 54 -9.75 -25.13 -8.89
CA ALA A 54 -10.27 -25.85 -7.74
C ALA A 54 -11.73 -25.46 -7.37
N MET A 55 -12.15 -24.23 -7.70
CA MET A 55 -13.54 -23.80 -7.52
C MET A 55 -14.39 -24.19 -8.75
N PRO A 56 -15.62 -24.68 -8.55
CA PRO A 56 -16.54 -24.95 -9.65
C PRO A 56 -16.75 -23.71 -10.54
N ASP A 57 -16.97 -23.96 -11.83
CA ASP A 57 -17.26 -22.93 -12.85
C ASP A 57 -16.18 -21.85 -13.00
N ARG A 58 -14.92 -22.19 -12.68
CA ARG A 58 -13.74 -21.34 -12.86
C ARG A 58 -12.68 -22.06 -13.65
N THR A 59 -12.00 -21.31 -14.51
CA THR A 59 -10.85 -21.77 -15.29
C THR A 59 -9.64 -20.90 -15.00
N ILE A 60 -8.45 -21.48 -15.12
CA ILE A 60 -7.17 -20.79 -15.00
C ILE A 60 -6.28 -21.11 -16.20
N ILE A 61 -5.36 -20.21 -16.49
CA ILE A 61 -4.29 -20.41 -17.48
C ILE A 61 -3.00 -20.78 -16.75
N GLN A 62 -2.07 -21.41 -17.46
CA GLN A 62 -0.80 -21.87 -16.86
C GLN A 62 0.31 -20.80 -16.84
N TRP A 63 0.10 -19.67 -17.52
CA TRP A 63 1.04 -18.55 -17.55
C TRP A 63 0.98 -17.72 -16.28
N ASP A 64 2.15 -17.26 -15.86
CA ASP A 64 2.28 -16.36 -14.72
C ASP A 64 2.16 -14.88 -15.15
N LYS A 65 2.43 -13.97 -14.21
CA LYS A 65 2.30 -12.54 -14.46
C LYS A 65 3.30 -12.05 -15.52
N ASP A 66 4.53 -12.56 -15.52
CA ASP A 66 5.60 -12.07 -16.38
C ASP A 66 5.38 -12.56 -17.82
N ASP A 67 4.84 -13.78 -17.97
CA ASP A 67 4.35 -14.30 -19.25
C ASP A 67 3.22 -13.42 -19.83
N LEU A 68 2.24 -13.03 -18.99
CA LEU A 68 1.12 -12.18 -19.42
C LEU A 68 1.58 -10.79 -19.88
N ASP A 69 2.50 -10.19 -19.14
CA ASP A 69 3.08 -8.88 -19.47
C ASP A 69 3.88 -8.98 -20.79
N THR A 70 4.63 -10.07 -21.00
CA THR A 70 5.36 -10.33 -22.25
C THR A 70 4.43 -10.47 -23.45
N MET A 71 3.29 -11.14 -23.25
CA MET A 71 2.29 -11.36 -24.30
C MET A 71 1.36 -10.16 -24.50
N ASN A 72 1.54 -9.06 -23.74
CA ASN A 72 0.70 -7.87 -23.75
C ASN A 72 -0.78 -8.18 -23.56
N LEU A 73 -1.10 -9.17 -22.72
CA LEU A 73 -2.48 -9.53 -22.42
C LEU A 73 -3.08 -8.58 -21.39
N LEU A 74 -4.35 -8.22 -21.57
CA LEU A 74 -5.04 -7.36 -20.62
C LEU A 74 -5.31 -8.14 -19.33
N LYS A 75 -4.73 -7.65 -18.24
CA LYS A 75 -4.93 -8.18 -16.89
C LYS A 75 -5.76 -7.20 -16.05
N VAL A 76 -6.75 -7.72 -15.33
CA VAL A 76 -7.56 -6.97 -14.37
C VAL A 76 -7.49 -7.65 -13.00
N ASP A 77 -6.98 -6.95 -12.00
CA ASP A 77 -6.94 -7.45 -10.62
C ASP A 77 -8.21 -7.04 -9.84
N CYS A 78 -9.08 -8.02 -9.61
CA CYS A 78 -10.25 -7.95 -8.74
C CYS A 78 -9.85 -8.25 -7.28
N LEU A 79 -9.37 -7.23 -6.57
CA LEU A 79 -9.04 -7.33 -5.16
C LEU A 79 -10.29 -7.22 -4.28
N ALA A 80 -10.50 -8.22 -3.42
CA ALA A 80 -11.58 -8.20 -2.44
C ALA A 80 -11.14 -7.45 -1.16
N LEU A 81 -11.38 -6.14 -1.12
CA LEU A 81 -11.12 -5.34 0.08
C LEU A 81 -12.32 -5.39 1.03
N GLY A 82 -12.21 -6.19 2.09
CA GLY A 82 -13.30 -6.39 3.07
C GLY A 82 -13.80 -5.10 3.72
N MET A 83 -12.99 -4.05 3.75
CA MET A 83 -13.39 -2.74 4.27
C MET A 83 -14.50 -2.10 3.42
N LEU A 84 -14.46 -2.24 2.09
CA LEU A 84 -15.52 -1.71 1.22
C LEU A 84 -16.87 -2.40 1.51
N THR A 85 -16.84 -3.71 1.74
CA THR A 85 -18.03 -4.47 2.16
C THR A 85 -18.57 -3.99 3.51
N CYS A 86 -17.69 -3.71 4.47
CA CYS A 86 -18.09 -3.19 5.77
C CYS A 86 -18.74 -1.80 5.64
N VAL A 87 -18.14 -0.89 4.87
CA VAL A 87 -18.72 0.45 4.62
C VAL A 87 -20.09 0.33 3.95
N GLN A 88 -20.24 -0.52 2.93
CA GLN A 88 -21.53 -0.75 2.27
C GLN A 88 -22.60 -1.26 3.25
N LYS A 89 -22.24 -2.18 4.17
CA LYS A 89 -23.14 -2.66 5.22
C LYS A 89 -23.52 -1.54 6.19
N CYS A 90 -22.58 -0.70 6.60
CA CYS A 90 -22.84 0.45 7.47
C CYS A 90 -23.83 1.44 6.82
N LEU A 91 -23.64 1.79 5.55
CA LEU A 91 -24.56 2.66 4.80
C LEU A 91 -25.96 2.05 4.69
N THR A 92 -26.03 0.75 4.45
CA THR A 92 -27.31 0.00 4.41
C THR A 92 -28.03 0.06 5.77
N LEU A 93 -27.30 -0.10 6.86
CA LEU A 93 -27.86 -0.01 8.22
C LEU A 93 -28.33 1.41 8.53
N LEU A 94 -27.59 2.45 8.14
CA LEU A 94 -28.01 3.84 8.32
C LEU A 94 -29.33 4.13 7.60
N ARG A 95 -29.48 3.64 6.36
CA ARG A 95 -30.73 3.76 5.61
C ARG A 95 -31.88 3.06 6.32
N GLN A 96 -31.68 1.81 6.75
CA GLN A 96 -32.75 1.00 7.37
C GLN A 96 -33.17 1.49 8.76
N GLN A 97 -32.20 1.92 9.58
CA GLN A 97 -32.43 2.23 10.99
C GLN A 97 -32.65 3.71 11.27
N ARG A 98 -32.11 4.59 10.42
CA ARG A 98 -32.13 6.05 10.62
C ARG A 98 -32.75 6.82 9.46
N GLY A 99 -33.19 6.14 8.39
CA GLY A 99 -33.73 6.79 7.20
C GLY A 99 -32.72 7.66 6.44
N GLN A 100 -31.42 7.49 6.71
CA GLN A 100 -30.34 8.27 6.10
C GLN A 100 -29.79 7.51 4.89
N ASP A 101 -30.08 7.99 3.69
CA ASP A 101 -29.67 7.35 2.43
C ASP A 101 -28.37 7.98 1.90
N TYR A 102 -27.24 7.57 2.49
CA TYR A 102 -25.91 7.98 2.03
C TYR A 102 -25.31 6.94 1.08
N SER A 103 -24.51 7.43 0.15
CA SER A 103 -23.62 6.65 -0.72
C SER A 103 -22.17 7.07 -0.49
N MET A 104 -21.21 6.31 -1.01
CA MET A 104 -19.80 6.71 -0.99
C MET A 104 -19.56 8.10 -1.59
N ALA A 105 -20.34 8.49 -2.60
CA ALA A 105 -20.21 9.78 -3.27
C ALA A 105 -20.92 10.94 -2.53
N THR A 106 -21.84 10.64 -1.62
CA THR A 106 -22.69 11.64 -0.95
C THR A 106 -22.41 11.77 0.55
N LEU A 107 -21.47 10.98 1.08
CA LEU A 107 -21.00 11.13 2.45
C LEU A 107 -20.39 12.53 2.65
N PRO A 108 -20.74 13.25 3.73
CA PRO A 108 -20.13 14.53 4.05
C PRO A 108 -18.61 14.38 4.21
N SER A 109 -17.87 15.29 3.56
CA SER A 109 -16.42 15.39 3.72
C SER A 109 -16.08 16.32 4.89
N GLU A 110 -14.85 16.21 5.39
CA GLU A 110 -14.27 17.11 6.38
C GLU A 110 -15.05 17.21 7.72
N ASP A 111 -15.53 16.08 8.24
CA ASP A 111 -16.25 16.04 9.52
C ASP A 111 -15.31 16.26 10.73
N PRO A 112 -15.49 17.34 11.53
CA PRO A 112 -14.62 17.64 12.67
C PRO A 112 -14.64 16.56 13.76
N ALA A 113 -15.76 15.86 13.96
CA ALA A 113 -15.86 14.81 14.97
C ALA A 113 -15.01 13.59 14.60
N THR A 114 -14.98 13.23 13.31
CA THR A 114 -14.11 12.20 12.74
C THR A 114 -12.64 12.55 12.96
N TYR A 115 -12.21 13.78 12.66
CA TYR A 115 -10.82 14.19 12.94
C TYR A 115 -10.51 14.19 14.44
N ALA A 116 -11.41 14.67 15.29
CA ALA A 116 -11.19 14.65 16.74
C ALA A 116 -11.03 13.22 17.30
N MET A 117 -11.77 12.24 16.76
CA MET A 117 -11.61 10.82 17.08
C MET A 117 -10.23 10.32 16.64
N ILE A 118 -9.84 10.61 15.40
CA ILE A 118 -8.55 10.21 14.83
C ILE A 118 -7.37 10.82 15.61
N GLN A 119 -7.45 12.10 15.99
CA GLN A 119 -6.40 12.78 16.76
C GLN A 119 -6.18 12.15 18.15
N ARG A 120 -7.21 11.53 18.73
CA ARG A 120 -7.11 10.77 19.99
C ARG A 120 -6.57 9.35 19.81
N ALA A 121 -6.23 8.96 18.57
CA ALA A 121 -5.87 7.60 18.18
C ALA A 121 -6.96 6.56 18.49
N ASP A 122 -8.23 6.98 18.49
CA ASP A 122 -9.37 6.07 18.63
C ASP A 122 -9.72 5.48 17.26
N THR A 123 -8.80 4.67 16.71
CA THR A 123 -8.84 4.22 15.31
C THR A 123 -8.83 2.70 15.15
N VAL A 124 -9.22 1.96 16.20
CA VAL A 124 -9.45 0.51 16.10
C VAL A 124 -10.57 0.25 15.09
N GLY A 125 -10.32 -0.61 14.11
CA GLY A 125 -11.22 -0.85 12.97
C GLY A 125 -11.26 0.25 11.90
N VAL A 126 -10.42 1.28 11.98
CA VAL A 126 -10.32 2.32 10.94
C VAL A 126 -9.21 1.97 9.95
N PHE A 127 -9.60 1.80 8.69
CA PHE A 127 -8.70 1.33 7.62
C PHE A 127 -7.42 2.18 7.50
N GLN A 128 -6.29 1.50 7.31
CA GLN A 128 -4.92 2.05 7.17
C GLN A 128 -4.32 2.75 8.40
N ILE A 129 -5.10 3.24 9.35
CA ILE A 129 -4.60 4.00 10.52
C ILE A 129 -4.86 3.32 11.88
N GLU A 130 -5.15 2.02 11.87
CA GLU A 130 -5.35 1.19 13.07
C GLU A 130 -4.04 0.63 13.66
N SER A 131 -2.97 0.49 12.87
CA SER A 131 -1.77 -0.20 13.37
C SER A 131 -1.13 0.54 14.55
N ARG A 132 -0.43 -0.18 15.44
CA ARG A 132 0.24 0.43 16.60
C ARG A 132 1.14 1.60 16.24
N ALA A 133 1.86 1.50 15.12
CA ALA A 133 2.73 2.58 14.65
C ALA A 133 1.92 3.80 14.19
N GLN A 134 0.80 3.58 13.50
CA GLN A 134 -0.13 4.65 13.09
C GLN A 134 -0.76 5.31 14.31
N MET A 135 -1.37 4.53 15.20
CA MET A 135 -1.99 5.02 16.44
C MET A 135 -1.01 5.81 17.32
N ALA A 136 0.26 5.39 17.42
CA ALA A 136 1.26 6.14 18.19
C ALA A 136 1.64 7.48 17.55
N MET A 137 1.46 7.63 16.24
CA MET A 137 1.79 8.83 15.48
C MET A 137 0.64 9.85 15.47
N LEU A 138 -0.61 9.39 15.44
CA LEU A 138 -1.80 10.24 15.31
C LEU A 138 -1.86 11.41 16.33
N PRO A 139 -1.59 11.22 17.64
CA PRO A 139 -1.64 12.32 18.61
C PRO A 139 -0.52 13.35 18.41
N ARG A 140 0.57 12.96 17.73
CA ARG A 140 1.71 13.84 17.41
C ARG A 140 1.48 14.60 16.10
N HIS A 141 0.89 13.92 15.11
CA HIS A 141 0.60 14.48 13.80
C HIS A 141 -0.62 15.40 13.81
N ARG A 142 -1.66 15.03 14.58
CA ARG A 142 -2.94 15.72 14.70
C ARG A 142 -3.54 16.10 13.34
N PRO A 143 -4.09 15.14 12.57
CA PRO A 143 -4.75 15.43 11.31
C PRO A 143 -5.98 16.33 11.50
N GLU A 144 -6.12 17.37 10.69
CA GLU A 144 -7.24 18.34 10.73
C GLU A 144 -8.04 18.39 9.42
N ASN A 145 -7.53 17.75 8.37
CA ASN A 145 -8.17 17.67 7.06
C ASN A 145 -7.83 16.34 6.36
N PHE A 146 -8.44 16.07 5.21
CA PHE A 146 -8.17 14.83 4.46
C PHE A 146 -6.70 14.69 4.04
N PHE A 147 -6.05 15.77 3.60
CA PHE A 147 -4.68 15.70 3.13
C PHE A 147 -3.69 15.31 4.24
N ASP A 148 -3.97 15.70 5.47
CA ASP A 148 -3.21 15.25 6.62
C ASP A 148 -3.25 13.72 6.80
N LEU A 149 -4.38 13.07 6.50
CA LEU A 149 -4.48 11.61 6.53
C LEU A 149 -3.63 10.96 5.42
N VAL A 150 -3.55 11.60 4.25
CA VAL A 150 -2.65 11.15 3.17
C VAL A 150 -1.20 11.17 3.65
N VAL A 151 -0.78 12.25 4.33
CA VAL A 151 0.55 12.35 4.93
C VAL A 151 0.75 11.31 6.03
N GLN A 152 -0.23 11.12 6.93
CA GLN A 152 -0.18 10.16 8.02
C GLN A 152 0.09 8.73 7.52
N VAL A 153 -0.59 8.31 6.45
CA VAL A 153 -0.38 6.99 5.84
C VAL A 153 0.97 6.89 5.12
N ALA A 154 1.45 7.98 4.54
CA ALA A 154 2.73 8.01 3.82
C ALA A 154 3.95 7.99 4.77
N ILE A 155 3.90 8.77 5.86
CA ILE A 155 5.05 9.02 6.73
C ILE A 155 5.38 7.84 7.65
N VAL A 156 4.39 7.01 7.98
CA VAL A 156 4.58 5.79 8.80
C VAL A 156 4.87 4.60 7.88
N ARG A 157 5.97 4.67 7.14
CA ARG A 157 6.46 3.62 6.24
C ARG A 157 7.97 3.43 6.42
N PRO A 158 8.55 2.26 6.10
CA PRO A 158 9.97 2.00 6.29
C PRO A 158 10.90 3.05 5.66
N GLY A 159 10.61 3.48 4.43
CA GLY A 159 11.43 4.49 3.72
C GLY A 159 11.54 5.82 4.49
N PRO A 160 10.42 6.53 4.73
CA PRO A 160 10.45 7.78 5.50
C PRO A 160 11.00 7.65 6.92
N ILE A 161 10.78 6.51 7.60
CA ILE A 161 11.32 6.26 8.94
C ILE A 161 12.85 6.10 8.89
N GLN A 162 13.37 5.36 7.92
CA GLN A 162 14.82 5.16 7.74
C GLN A 162 15.52 6.43 7.23
N GLY A 163 14.82 7.26 6.44
CA GLY A 163 15.33 8.53 5.93
C GLY A 163 15.26 9.71 6.91
N ASP A 164 14.94 9.47 8.18
CA ASP A 164 14.77 10.49 9.23
C ASP A 164 13.82 11.65 8.84
N MET A 165 12.80 11.34 8.04
CA MET A 165 11.86 12.35 7.49
C MET A 165 10.73 12.70 8.46
N VAL A 166 10.45 11.81 9.41
CA VAL A 166 9.33 11.92 10.35
C VAL A 166 9.48 13.12 11.28
N HIS A 167 10.66 13.28 11.88
CA HIS A 167 10.91 14.30 12.89
C HIS A 167 10.92 15.72 12.32
N PRO A 168 11.62 16.03 11.20
CA PRO A 168 11.56 17.35 10.57
C PRO A 168 10.14 17.77 10.20
N TYR A 169 9.36 16.88 9.56
CA TYR A 169 7.97 17.17 9.21
C TYR A 169 7.15 17.58 10.44
N LEU A 170 7.24 16.80 11.52
CA LEU A 170 6.50 17.06 12.75
C LEU A 170 6.91 18.37 13.44
N ARG A 171 8.21 18.70 13.49
CA ARG A 171 8.69 19.96 14.09
C ARG A 171 8.22 21.16 13.28
N ARG A 172 8.34 21.11 11.97
CA ARG A 172 7.85 22.16 11.05
C ARG A 172 6.35 22.36 11.17
N ARG A 173 5.59 21.27 11.26
CA ARG A 173 4.13 21.31 11.47
C ARG A 173 3.75 21.98 12.79
N ARG A 174 4.55 21.82 13.84
CA ARG A 174 4.36 22.50 15.14
C ARG A 174 4.95 23.91 15.20
N GLY A 175 5.56 24.40 14.12
CA GLY A 175 6.26 25.69 14.09
C GLY A 175 7.55 25.72 14.91
N GLU A 176 8.10 24.56 15.29
CA GLU A 176 9.34 24.43 16.06
C GLU A 176 10.60 24.55 15.17
N GLU A 177 10.42 24.40 13.86
CA GLU A 177 11.46 24.47 12.85
C GLU A 177 10.92 25.28 11.65
N VAL A 178 11.72 26.23 11.15
CA VAL A 178 11.36 27.00 9.95
C VAL A 178 11.45 26.08 8.72
N VAL A 179 10.46 26.16 7.83
CA VAL A 179 10.52 25.43 6.57
C VAL A 179 11.44 26.17 5.62
N ASP A 180 12.46 25.47 5.12
CA ASP A 180 13.38 25.95 4.10
C ASP A 180 13.17 25.20 2.79
N TYR A 181 13.28 25.90 1.67
CA TYR A 181 13.12 25.34 0.32
C TYR A 181 14.35 25.68 -0.52
N PRO A 182 14.97 24.71 -1.21
CA PRO A 182 16.18 24.98 -1.99
C PRO A 182 15.98 25.94 -3.19
N SER A 183 14.76 26.03 -3.73
CA SER A 183 14.37 26.99 -4.77
C SER A 183 12.85 27.23 -4.75
N GLU A 184 12.38 28.28 -5.45
CA GLU A 184 10.94 28.59 -5.53
C GLU A 184 10.17 27.53 -6.33
N GLU A 185 10.79 26.94 -7.35
CA GLU A 185 10.20 25.83 -8.12
C GLU A 185 9.98 24.59 -7.24
N LEU A 186 10.93 24.32 -6.32
CA LEU A 186 10.81 23.21 -5.38
C LEU A 186 9.84 23.53 -4.23
N ARG A 187 9.61 24.82 -3.92
CA ARG A 187 8.58 25.20 -2.96
C ARG A 187 7.20 24.71 -3.41
N GLU A 188 6.82 24.91 -4.66
CA GLU A 188 5.52 24.42 -5.17
C GLU A 188 5.35 22.91 -5.02
N VAL A 189 6.45 22.15 -5.08
CA VAL A 189 6.45 20.69 -4.94
C VAL A 189 6.34 20.25 -3.48
N PHE A 190 7.03 20.92 -2.57
CA PHE A 190 7.19 20.48 -1.18
C PHE A 190 6.39 21.29 -0.15
N GLU A 191 5.72 22.37 -0.53
CA GLU A 191 5.01 23.24 0.42
C GLU A 191 3.95 22.46 1.20
N ARG A 192 3.20 21.60 0.51
CA ARG A 192 2.18 20.74 1.14
C ARG A 192 2.79 19.72 2.13
N THR A 193 4.04 19.33 1.93
CA THR A 193 4.75 18.40 2.83
C THR A 193 5.80 19.10 3.69
N LEU A 194 5.71 20.43 3.85
CA LEU A 194 6.58 21.23 4.69
C LEU A 194 8.07 21.01 4.38
N GLY A 195 8.44 20.97 3.10
CA GLY A 195 9.83 20.80 2.68
C GLY A 195 10.37 19.37 2.84
N VAL A 196 9.52 18.37 3.10
CA VAL A 196 9.93 16.97 3.29
C VAL A 196 9.46 16.11 2.12
N PRO A 197 10.34 15.35 1.43
CA PRO A 197 9.96 14.51 0.30
C PRO A 197 9.28 13.22 0.77
N LEU A 198 7.95 13.23 0.89
CA LEU A 198 7.18 12.09 1.41
C LEU A 198 6.60 11.19 0.31
N PHE A 199 6.42 11.73 -0.89
CA PHE A 199 5.79 11.04 -2.01
C PHE A 199 6.77 10.79 -3.15
N GLN A 200 6.59 9.68 -3.89
CA GLN A 200 7.47 9.32 -5.01
C GLN A 200 7.44 10.40 -6.11
N GLU A 201 6.27 10.97 -6.36
CA GLU A 201 6.03 12.02 -7.33
C GLU A 201 6.84 13.29 -7.00
N GLN A 202 7.11 13.56 -5.71
CA GLN A 202 7.94 14.68 -5.31
C GLN A 202 9.42 14.41 -5.58
N VAL A 203 9.88 13.17 -5.38
CA VAL A 203 11.25 12.76 -5.73
C VAL A 203 11.47 12.84 -7.23
N MET A 204 10.50 12.40 -8.03
CA MET A 204 10.55 12.53 -9.50
C MET A 204 10.62 14.00 -9.92
N LYS A 205 9.74 14.86 -9.40
CA LYS A 205 9.77 16.30 -9.72
C LYS A 205 11.07 16.98 -9.30
N LEU A 206 11.65 16.58 -8.16
CA LEU A 206 12.96 17.07 -7.74
C LEU A 206 14.03 16.71 -8.77
N ALA A 207 14.06 15.45 -9.26
CA ALA A 207 15.02 15.03 -10.28
C ALA A 207 14.83 15.82 -11.59
N MET A 208 13.58 16.02 -12.03
CA MET A 208 13.27 16.82 -13.22
C MET A 208 13.74 18.28 -13.09
N ILE A 209 13.43 18.94 -11.97
CA ILE A 209 13.74 20.36 -11.76
C ILE A 209 15.23 20.58 -11.49
N ALA A 210 15.86 19.73 -10.67
CA ALA A 210 17.25 19.90 -10.27
C ALA A 210 18.26 19.44 -11.33
N ALA A 211 17.89 18.47 -12.18
CA ALA A 211 18.80 17.88 -13.16
C ALA A 211 18.28 17.93 -14.62
N GLY A 212 17.14 18.56 -14.87
CA GLY A 212 16.61 18.78 -16.23
C GLY A 212 15.99 17.56 -16.90
N TYR A 213 15.67 16.51 -16.14
CA TYR A 213 15.07 15.27 -16.66
C TYR A 213 13.59 15.43 -17.06
N THR A 214 13.12 14.60 -17.98
CA THR A 214 11.69 14.44 -18.27
C THR A 214 11.02 13.48 -17.27
N ALA A 215 9.68 13.47 -17.18
CA ALA A 215 8.95 12.69 -16.16
C ALA A 215 9.07 11.16 -16.31
N GLY A 216 9.65 10.66 -17.41
CA GLY A 216 9.80 9.24 -17.71
C GLY A 216 11.25 8.74 -17.79
N GLU A 217 12.23 9.61 -17.54
CA GLU A 217 13.66 9.28 -17.37
C GLU A 217 14.01 9.12 -15.88
#